data_AF-A0A376SAE1-F1
#
_entry.id   AF-A0A376SAE1-F1
#
_cell.length_a   1.000
_cell.length_b   1.000
_cell.length_c   1.000
_cell.angle_alpha   90.00
_cell.angle_beta   90.00
_cell.angle_gamma   90.00
#
_symmetry.space_group_name_H-M   'P 1'
#
loop_
_entity.id
_entity.type
_entity.pdbx_description
1 polymer ?
#
loop_
_entity_poly.entity_id
_entity_poly.type
_entity_poly.pdbx_seq_one_letter_code
_entity_poly.pdbx_strand_id
1 'polypeptide(L)'
;MVLNHSSSRYVRDTGGYYLPDQDHGPEHSEFVDFFATYKATLPAIGRLMKVCRARVVPLFPIYDGKTHRLTIQVRPPMDDLLEADDHTIARRMNEEVEIFVGPRPEQYTWILKLLKTRKPGEIQPYKRKDLYPIK
;
A
#
# COMPACT_ATOMS: atom_id res chain seq x y z
N MET A 1 4.73 -5.57 1.48
CA MET A 1 6.00 -5.29 0.75
C MET A 1 7.19 -5.75 1.57
N VAL A 2 8.21 -6.33 0.94
CA VAL A 2 9.43 -6.77 1.60
C VAL A 2 10.57 -5.80 1.30
N LEU A 3 11.31 -5.41 2.33
CA LEU A 3 12.54 -4.63 2.23
C LEU A 3 13.73 -5.60 2.24
N ASN A 4 14.59 -5.53 1.22
CA ASN A 4 15.83 -6.32 1.16
C ASN A 4 17.04 -5.40 0.91
N HIS A 5 18.06 -5.47 1.77
CA HIS A 5 19.25 -4.61 1.66
C HIS A 5 20.16 -5.08 0.51
N SER A 6 20.64 -4.14 -0.30
CA SER A 6 21.62 -4.40 -1.35
C SER A 6 23.05 -4.16 -0.84
N SER A 7 23.71 -5.24 -0.41
CA SER A 7 25.17 -5.43 -0.27
C SER A 7 26.02 -4.37 0.49
N SER A 8 26.38 -4.69 1.73
CA SER A 8 27.68 -4.36 2.34
C SER A 8 28.07 -5.46 3.34
N ARG A 9 29.34 -5.89 3.31
CA ARG A 9 29.89 -7.14 3.88
C ARG A 9 29.85 -7.26 5.43
N TYR A 10 29.17 -6.34 6.13
CA TYR A 10 29.27 -6.19 7.59
C TYR A 10 27.95 -5.90 8.33
N VAL A 11 26.79 -5.85 7.64
CA VAL A 11 25.48 -5.69 8.29
C VAL A 11 24.67 -6.97 8.08
N ARG A 12 24.10 -7.52 9.14
CA ARG A 12 23.22 -8.72 9.06
C ARG A 12 22.08 -8.44 8.07
N ASP A 13 21.77 -9.42 7.21
CA ASP A 13 20.62 -9.38 6.31
C ASP A 13 19.30 -9.27 7.12
N THR A 14 18.87 -8.06 7.43
CA THR A 14 17.59 -7.82 8.12
C THR A 14 16.52 -7.47 7.10
N GLY A 15 15.70 -8.47 6.75
CA GLY A 15 14.47 -8.26 6.00
C GLY A 15 13.41 -7.56 6.84
N GLY A 16 12.63 -6.69 6.22
CA GLY A 16 11.51 -5.98 6.86
C GLY A 16 10.20 -6.19 6.11
N TYR A 17 9.07 -6.15 6.81
CA TYR A 17 7.74 -6.22 6.21
C TYR A 17 6.98 -4.90 6.47
N TYR A 18 6.49 -4.29 5.39
CA TYR A 18 5.70 -3.06 5.43
C TYR A 18 4.33 -3.27 4.78
N LEU A 19 3.28 -2.79 5.48
CA LEU A 19 1.89 -2.77 5.02
C LEU A 19 1.50 -1.32 4.71
N PRO A 20 1.46 -0.92 3.43
CA PRO A 20 1.26 0.48 3.03
C PRO A 20 -0.21 0.93 3.04
N ASP A 21 -1.14 0.04 3.36
CA ASP A 21 -2.53 0.20 2.95
C ASP A 21 -3.35 1.09 3.90
N GLN A 22 -2.85 1.34 5.10
CA GLN A 22 -3.50 2.15 6.13
C GLN A 22 -3.64 3.63 5.69
N ASP A 23 -4.72 4.27 6.14
CA ASP A 23 -4.94 5.71 5.98
C ASP A 23 -4.36 6.44 7.20
N HIS A 24 -3.35 7.29 6.96
CA HIS A 24 -2.57 7.99 7.99
C HIS A 24 -2.98 9.46 8.17
N GLY A 25 -4.08 9.92 7.56
CA GLY A 25 -4.45 11.33 7.59
C GLY A 25 -3.75 12.18 6.52
N PRO A 26 -4.08 13.47 6.44
CA PRO A 26 -3.68 14.32 5.31
C PRO A 26 -2.27 14.93 5.43
N GLU A 27 -1.71 15.02 6.63
CA GLU A 27 -0.51 15.83 6.92
C GLU A 27 0.73 15.42 6.11
N HIS A 28 0.86 14.13 5.78
CA HIS A 28 2.00 13.57 5.04
C HIS A 28 1.56 12.66 3.88
N SER A 29 0.29 12.74 3.49
CA SER A 29 -0.25 11.88 2.45
C SER A 29 -0.43 12.64 1.15
N GLU A 30 -0.14 11.96 0.06
CA GLU A 30 -0.46 12.43 -1.27
C GLU A 30 -1.86 11.96 -1.65
N PHE A 31 -2.65 12.85 -2.25
CA PHE A 31 -4.00 12.53 -2.75
C PHE A 31 -3.92 12.05 -4.20
N VAL A 32 -3.68 10.76 -4.37
CA VAL A 32 -3.42 10.14 -5.69
C VAL A 32 -4.49 9.12 -6.05
N ASP A 33 -4.58 8.79 -7.34
CA ASP A 33 -5.57 7.86 -7.87
C ASP A 33 -5.49 6.49 -7.19
N PHE A 34 -6.67 5.94 -6.93
CA PHE A 34 -6.92 4.63 -6.34
C PHE A 34 -8.24 4.07 -6.89
N PHE A 35 -8.14 3.13 -7.83
CA PHE A 35 -9.28 2.63 -8.61
C PHE A 35 -10.08 3.79 -9.23
N ALA A 36 -11.40 3.82 -9.05
CA ALA A 36 -12.29 4.85 -9.60
C ALA A 36 -12.39 6.12 -8.73
N THR A 37 -11.46 6.32 -7.80
CA THR A 37 -11.40 7.50 -6.92
C THR A 37 -9.95 7.85 -6.58
N TYR A 38 -9.74 8.66 -5.55
CA TYR A 38 -8.42 8.93 -4.98
C TYR A 38 -8.35 8.44 -3.52
N LYS A 39 -7.12 8.22 -3.06
CA LYS A 39 -6.77 7.86 -1.69
C LYS A 39 -5.71 8.82 -1.14
N ALA A 40 -5.76 9.11 0.16
CA ALA A 40 -4.64 9.72 0.88
C ALA A 40 -3.60 8.63 1.17
N THR A 41 -2.51 8.62 0.40
CA THR A 41 -1.47 7.58 0.46
C THR A 41 -0.18 8.17 1.01
N LEU A 42 0.36 7.53 2.05
CA LEU A 42 1.62 7.93 2.68
C LEU A 42 2.81 7.37 1.88
N PRO A 43 3.68 8.20 1.27
CA PRO A 43 4.84 7.75 0.49
C PRO A 43 6.04 7.34 1.38
N ALA A 44 5.78 6.75 2.55
CA ALA A 44 6.82 6.39 3.51
C ALA A 44 7.84 5.40 2.94
N ILE A 45 7.46 4.63 1.93
CA ILE A 45 8.33 3.61 1.36
C ILE A 45 9.55 4.18 0.64
N GLY A 46 9.42 5.34 -0.01
CA GLY A 46 10.57 6.00 -0.64
C GLY A 46 11.62 6.42 0.39
N ARG A 47 11.18 6.90 1.57
CA ARG A 47 12.08 7.20 2.69
C ARG A 47 12.77 5.94 3.21
N LEU A 48 12.03 4.83 3.35
CA LEU A 48 12.60 3.55 3.77
C LEU A 48 13.65 3.03 2.77
N MET A 49 13.38 3.12 1.47
CA MET A 49 14.35 2.75 0.42
C MET A 49 15.65 3.54 0.56
N LYS A 50 15.55 4.87 0.75
CA LYS A 50 16.71 5.77 0.88
C LYS A 50 17.51 5.52 2.16
N VAL A 51 16.84 5.50 3.31
CA VAL A 51 17.49 5.35 4.63
C VAL A 51 18.10 3.96 4.81
N CYS A 52 17.36 2.92 4.43
CA CYS A 52 17.81 1.54 4.63
C CYS A 52 18.64 1.00 3.45
N ARG A 53 18.82 1.76 2.37
CA ARG A 53 19.41 1.27 1.10
C ARG A 53 18.79 -0.05 0.66
N ALA A 54 17.48 -0.12 0.82
CA ALA A 54 16.70 -1.33 0.63
C ALA A 54 15.96 -1.29 -0.69
N ARG A 55 15.95 -2.43 -1.38
CA ARG A 55 15.02 -2.68 -2.48
C ARG A 55 13.67 -3.09 -1.91
N VAL A 56 12.62 -2.61 -2.54
CA VAL A 56 11.24 -2.91 -2.17
C VAL A 56 10.68 -3.91 -3.16
N VAL A 57 10.16 -5.01 -2.64
CA VAL A 57 9.49 -6.04 -3.44
C VAL A 57 8.01 -6.11 -3.06
N PRO A 58 7.09 -5.81 -3.99
CA PRO A 58 5.66 -5.98 -3.77
C PRO A 58 5.28 -7.45 -3.73
N LEU A 59 4.41 -7.81 -2.78
CA LEU A 59 3.87 -9.16 -2.70
C LEU A 59 2.42 -9.14 -2.18
N PHE A 60 1.68 -10.19 -2.51
CA PHE A 60 0.29 -10.38 -2.11
C PHE A 60 -0.01 -11.86 -1.82
N PRO A 61 -0.46 -12.19 -0.59
CA PRO A 61 -0.87 -13.55 -0.26
C PRO A 61 -2.29 -13.84 -0.79
N ILE A 62 -2.47 -15.01 -1.39
CA ILE A 62 -3.75 -15.49 -1.90
C ILE A 62 -4.05 -16.85 -1.26
N TYR A 63 -5.20 -16.97 -0.60
CA TYR A 63 -5.61 -18.22 0.02
C TYR A 63 -6.65 -18.96 -0.83
N ASP A 64 -6.38 -20.23 -1.13
CA ASP A 64 -7.32 -21.14 -1.78
C ASP A 64 -8.04 -21.99 -0.72
N GLY A 65 -9.33 -21.69 -0.51
CA GLY A 65 -10.17 -22.40 0.46
C GLY A 65 -10.49 -23.86 0.10
N LYS A 66 -10.33 -24.29 -1.15
CA LYS A 66 -10.58 -25.67 -1.59
C LYS A 66 -9.37 -26.57 -1.37
N THR A 67 -8.18 -26.05 -1.70
CA THR A 67 -6.93 -26.82 -1.59
C THR A 67 -6.18 -26.56 -0.28
N HIS A 68 -6.64 -25.59 0.52
CA HIS A 68 -5.98 -25.12 1.75
C HIS A 68 -4.55 -24.62 1.51
N ARG A 69 -4.28 -24.05 0.32
CA ARG A 69 -2.96 -23.56 -0.06
C ARG A 69 -2.87 -22.05 0.01
N LEU A 70 -1.74 -21.56 0.48
CA LEU A 70 -1.35 -20.15 0.41
C LEU A 70 -0.39 -19.95 -0.76
N THR A 71 -0.76 -19.10 -1.71
CA THR A 71 0.11 -18.70 -2.82
C THR A 71 0.58 -17.27 -2.58
N ILE A 72 1.89 -17.03 -2.61
CA ILE A 72 2.45 -15.67 -2.52
C ILE A 72 2.75 -15.18 -3.93
N GLN A 73 2.00 -14.19 -4.39
CA GLN A 73 2.30 -13.50 -5.63
C GLN A 73 3.39 -12.46 -5.34
N VAL A 74 4.45 -12.45 -6.14
CA VAL A 74 5.58 -11.52 -6.01
C VAL A 74 5.74 -10.79 -7.33
N ARG A 75 5.92 -9.47 -7.29
CA ARG A 75 6.19 -8.64 -8.47
C ARG A 75 7.63 -8.14 -8.46
N PRO A 76 8.16 -7.67 -9.61
CA PRO A 76 9.52 -7.14 -9.68
C PRO A 76 9.77 -6.04 -8.63
N PRO A 77 11.03 -5.85 -8.19
CA PRO A 77 11.38 -4.76 -7.31
C PRO A 77 10.96 -3.40 -7.88
N MET A 78 10.53 -2.49 -7.01
CA MET A 78 10.14 -1.12 -7.37
C MET A 78 11.37 -0.20 -7.48
N ASP A 79 12.39 -0.64 -8.23
CA ASP A 79 13.66 0.08 -8.36
C ASP A 79 13.50 1.42 -9.10
N ASP A 80 12.39 1.59 -9.84
CA ASP A 80 11.94 2.83 -10.48
C ASP A 80 11.62 3.96 -9.48
N LEU A 81 11.45 3.65 -8.19
CA LEU A 81 11.09 4.63 -7.16
C LEU A 81 12.28 5.26 -6.41
N LEU A 82 13.53 4.85 -6.69
CA LEU A 82 14.70 5.32 -5.92
C LEU A 82 14.85 6.85 -5.94
N GLU A 83 14.61 7.46 -7.10
CA GLU A 83 14.73 8.91 -7.32
C GLU A 83 13.38 9.59 -7.58
N ALA A 84 12.27 8.88 -7.33
CA ALA A 84 10.93 9.41 -7.56
C ALA A 84 10.51 10.42 -6.49
N ASP A 85 9.59 11.31 -6.85
CA ASP A 85 8.93 12.22 -5.90
C ASP A 85 7.82 11.52 -5.10
N ASP A 86 7.39 12.15 -4.02
CA ASP A 86 6.41 11.61 -3.08
C ASP A 86 5.07 11.28 -3.77
N HIS A 87 4.64 12.10 -4.72
CA HIS A 87 3.42 11.86 -5.51
C HIS A 87 3.52 10.58 -6.35
N THR A 88 4.62 10.42 -7.09
CA THR A 88 4.88 9.25 -7.93
C THR A 88 5.00 7.99 -7.09
N ILE A 89 5.72 8.06 -5.96
CA ILE A 89 5.82 6.95 -5.00
C ILE A 89 4.43 6.53 -4.52
N ALA A 90 3.62 7.48 -4.06
CA ALA A 90 2.27 7.21 -3.56
C ALA A 90 1.38 6.60 -4.64
N ARG A 91 1.42 7.13 -5.87
CA ARG A 91 0.63 6.59 -6.99
C ARG A 91 1.06 5.17 -7.34
N ARG A 92 2.36 4.93 -7.47
CA ARG A 92 2.93 3.62 -7.79
C ARG A 92 2.57 2.56 -6.74
N MET A 93 2.51 2.95 -5.46
CA MET A 93 2.04 2.06 -4.39
C MET A 93 0.57 1.67 -4.58
N ASN A 94 -0.30 2.62 -4.92
CA ASN A 94 -1.71 2.34 -5.21
C ASN A 94 -1.88 1.44 -6.44
N GLU A 95 -1.06 1.60 -7.48
CA GLU A 95 -1.05 0.73 -8.66
C GLU A 95 -0.74 -0.72 -8.32
N GLU A 96 0.25 -0.97 -7.46
CA GLU A 96 0.57 -2.33 -7.04
C GLU A 96 -0.61 -2.97 -6.30
N VAL A 97 -1.33 -2.21 -5.46
CA VAL A 97 -2.57 -2.68 -4.83
C VAL A 97 -3.64 -2.96 -5.88
N GLU A 98 -3.87 -2.07 -6.84
CA GLU A 98 -4.85 -2.25 -7.93
C GLU A 98 -4.57 -3.54 -8.73
N ILE A 99 -3.30 -3.78 -9.06
CA ILE A 99 -2.84 -4.95 -9.82
C ILE A 99 -3.06 -6.24 -9.03
N PHE A 100 -2.71 -6.27 -7.73
CA PHE A 100 -2.86 -7.49 -6.92
C PHE A 100 -4.32 -7.79 -6.58
N VAL A 101 -5.10 -6.75 -6.26
CA VAL A 101 -6.48 -6.88 -5.79
C VAL A 101 -7.46 -7.10 -6.94
N GLY A 102 -7.23 -6.48 -8.10
CA GLY A 102 -8.15 -6.52 -9.25
C GLY A 102 -8.64 -7.93 -9.63
N PRO A 103 -7.76 -8.94 -9.72
CA PRO A 103 -8.18 -10.31 -10.05
C PRO A 103 -9.00 -11.03 -8.96
N ARG A 104 -8.85 -10.64 -7.69
CA ARG A 104 -9.44 -11.32 -6.52
C ARG A 104 -9.83 -10.30 -5.44
N PRO A 105 -10.79 -9.40 -5.73
CA PRO A 105 -11.14 -8.35 -4.79
C PRO A 105 -11.61 -8.90 -3.45
N GLU A 106 -12.25 -10.06 -3.41
CA GLU A 106 -12.71 -10.73 -2.19
C GLU A 106 -11.60 -11.12 -1.21
N GLN A 107 -10.34 -11.21 -1.66
CA GLN A 107 -9.18 -11.56 -0.83
C GLN A 107 -8.56 -10.34 -0.12
N TYR A 108 -9.08 -9.13 -0.37
CA TYR A 108 -8.51 -7.90 0.18
C TYR A 108 -9.17 -7.45 1.49
N THR A 109 -8.41 -6.72 2.32
CA THR A 109 -8.83 -6.28 3.65
C THR A 109 -9.76 -5.05 3.59
N TRP A 110 -10.95 -5.18 3.01
CA TRP A 110 -11.90 -4.07 2.82
C TRP A 110 -12.48 -3.47 4.10
N ILE A 111 -12.23 -4.08 5.26
CA ILE A 111 -12.53 -3.48 6.56
C ILE A 111 -11.68 -2.22 6.84
N LEU A 112 -10.54 -2.07 6.14
CA LEU A 112 -9.72 -0.86 6.22
C LEU A 112 -10.49 0.34 5.67
N LYS A 113 -10.42 1.46 6.40
CA LYS A 113 -11.05 2.72 5.99
C LYS A 113 -10.17 3.49 5.00
N LEU A 114 -9.88 2.87 3.85
CA LEU A 114 -8.95 3.37 2.83
C LEU A 114 -9.30 4.76 2.28
N LEU A 115 -10.59 5.12 2.30
CA LEU A 115 -11.10 6.40 1.77
C LEU A 115 -11.45 7.40 2.88
N LYS A 116 -10.88 7.25 4.09
CA LYS A 116 -11.30 8.03 5.26
C LYS A 116 -10.90 9.48 5.12
N THR A 117 -9.65 9.72 4.74
CA THR A 117 -9.09 11.05 4.57
C THR A 117 -9.42 11.55 3.17
N ARG A 118 -10.06 12.73 3.13
CA ARG A 118 -10.48 13.39 1.90
C ARG A 118 -9.85 14.78 1.82
N LYS A 119 -9.87 15.36 0.62
CA LYS A 119 -9.51 16.76 0.39
C LYS A 119 -10.41 17.68 1.23
N PRO A 120 -9.93 18.88 1.63
CA PRO A 120 -10.72 19.82 2.41
C PRO A 120 -12.09 20.10 1.76
N GLY A 121 -13.15 20.07 2.56
CA GLY A 121 -14.53 20.30 2.11
C GLY A 121 -15.30 19.06 1.66
N GLU A 122 -14.64 17.91 1.47
CA GLU A 122 -15.33 16.65 1.15
C GLU A 122 -15.81 15.89 2.40
N ILE A 123 -16.91 15.15 2.25
CA ILE A 123 -17.47 14.32 3.32
C ILE A 123 -16.69 12.99 3.39
N GLN A 124 -16.23 12.62 4.58
CA GLN A 124 -15.69 11.28 4.85
C GLN A 124 -16.76 10.21 4.60
N PRO A 125 -16.58 9.27 3.64
CA PRO A 125 -17.59 8.27 3.28
C PRO A 125 -18.05 7.37 4.42
N TYR A 126 -17.17 7.11 5.40
CA TYR A 126 -17.46 6.24 6.55
C TYR A 126 -18.21 6.92 7.70
N LYS A 127 -18.49 8.23 7.62
CA LYS A 127 -19.33 8.97 8.59
C LYS A 127 -20.78 9.12 8.11
N ARG A 128 -21.13 8.44 7.03
CA ARG A 128 -22.46 8.44 6.42
C ARG A 128 -23.50 7.75 7.32
N LYS A 129 -24.32 8.57 7.97
CA LYS A 129 -25.43 8.12 8.83
C LYS A 129 -26.52 7.38 8.05
N ASP A 130 -26.62 7.61 6.75
CA ASP A 130 -27.58 7.00 5.85
C ASP A 130 -27.23 5.54 5.47
N LEU A 131 -25.94 5.18 5.50
CA LEU A 131 -25.48 3.80 5.26
C LEU A 131 -25.38 2.98 6.55
N TYR A 132 -25.13 3.65 7.68
CA TYR A 132 -24.95 3.03 8.98
C TYR A 132 -25.81 3.75 10.03
N PRO A 133 -27.15 3.59 10.00
CA PRO A 133 -28.00 4.14 11.03
C PRO A 133 -27.63 3.48 12.37
N ILE A 134 -27.19 4.29 13.33
CA ILE A 134 -27.01 3.86 14.71
C ILE A 134 -28.41 3.55 15.24
N LYS A 135 -28.64 2.28 15.61
CA LYS A 135 -29.89 1.85 16.27
C LYS A 135 -29.98 2.42 17.68
#